data_AF-A0A7C5USQ2-F1
#
_entry.id   AF-A0A7C5USQ2-F1
#
_cell.length_a   1.000
_cell.length_b   1.000
_cell.length_c   1.000
_cell.angle_alpha   90.00
_cell.angle_beta   90.00
_cell.angle_gamma   90.00
#
_symmetry.space_group_name_H-M   'P 1'
#
loop_
_entity.id
_entity.type
_entity.pdbx_description
1 polymer ?
#
loop_
_entity_poly.entity_id
_entity_poly.type
_entity_poly.pdbx_seq_one_letter_code
_entity_poly.pdbx_strand_id
1 'polypeptide(L)' 'MKWFYWVGVVVFVILGITTLIPAPASKPSLLGYYAHCSFTPISTVICWIIAGIIYWIGSRRGR' A
#
# COMPACT_ATOMS: atom_id res chain seq x y z
N MET A 1 -4.55 -18.49 9.29
CA MET A 1 -3.65 -17.38 8.87
C MET A 1 -2.54 -17.23 9.89
N LYS A 2 -1.30 -17.59 9.58
CA LYS A 2 -0.19 -17.34 10.52
C LYS A 2 0.00 -15.83 10.71
N TRP A 3 0.29 -15.39 11.93
CA TRP A 3 0.38 -13.98 12.36
C TRP A 3 1.21 -13.11 11.40
N PHE A 4 2.31 -13.64 10.86
CA PHE A 4 3.19 -12.91 9.95
C PHE A 4 2.52 -12.47 8.64
N TYR A 5 1.57 -13.25 8.09
CA TYR A 5 0.84 -12.84 6.89
C TYR A 5 -0.09 -11.65 7.18
N TRP A 6 -0.71 -11.63 8.36
CA TRP A 6 -1.57 -10.54 8.80
C TRP A 6 -0.78 -9.24 9.00
N VAL A 7 0.41 -9.32 9.62
CA VAL A 7 1.31 -8.17 9.77
C VAL A 7 1.69 -7.59 8.42
N GLY A 8 2.04 -8.44 7.44
CA GLY A 8 2.38 -7.98 6.09
C GLY A 8 1.23 -7.20 5.42
N VAL A 9 0.00 -7.72 5.49
CA VAL A 9 -1.19 -7.04 4.95
C VAL A 9 -1.37 -5.67 5.59
N VAL A 10 -1.33 -5.58 6.92
CA VAL A 10 -1.53 -4.33 7.66
C VAL A 10 -0.46 -3.30 7.28
N VAL A 11 0.81 -3.71 7.21
CA VAL A 11 1.92 -2.82 6.82
C VAL A 11 1.71 -2.26 5.41
N PHE A 12 1.41 -3.10 4.42
CA PHE A 12 1.21 -2.63 3.04
C PHE A 12 -0.05 -1.77 2.86
N VAL A 13 -1.10 -2.02 3.64
CA VAL A 13 -2.30 -1.16 3.64
C VAL A 13 -1.98 0.22 4.21
N ILE A 14 -1.32 0.28 5.38
CA ILE A 14 -0.91 1.54 6.00
C ILE A 14 0.03 2.31 5.06
N LEU A 15 1.00 1.62 4.44
CA LEU A 15 1.94 2.23 3.50
C LEU A 15 1.24 2.80 2.26
N GLY A 16 0.21 2.13 1.75
CA GLY A 16 -0.60 2.64 0.65
C GLY A 16 -1.44 3.87 1.05
N ILE A 17 -1.87 3.98 2.30
CA ILE A 17 -2.58 5.16 2.80
C ILE A 17 -1.60 6.32 2.99
N THR A 18 -0.41 6.08 3.55
CA THR A 18 0.57 7.15 3.78
C THR A 18 1.09 7.77 2.49
N THR A 19 1.11 7.03 1.38
CA THR A 19 1.49 7.60 0.08
C THR A 19 0.49 8.65 -0.41
N LEU A 20 -0.79 8.55 -0.03
CA LEU A 20 -1.85 9.53 -0.36
C LEU A 20 -1.86 10.76 0.56
N ILE A 21 -1.09 10.74 1.66
CA ILE A 21 -1.06 11.87 2.58
C ILE A 21 -0.26 13.01 1.93
N PRO A 22 -0.81 14.23 1.90
CA PRO A 22 -0.12 15.38 1.36
C PRO A 22 1.11 15.68 2.22
N ALA A 23 2.26 15.85 1.56
CA ALA A 23 3.53 16.13 2.21
C ALA A 23 4.29 17.15 1.36
N PRO A 24 5.16 17.98 1.96
CA PRO A 24 5.99 18.91 1.21
C PRO A 24 6.88 18.12 0.26
N ALA A 25 6.63 18.26 -1.04
CA ALA A 25 7.38 17.57 -2.09
C ALA A 25 7.82 18.58 -3.15
N SER A 26 8.95 18.30 -3.82
CA SER A 26 9.49 19.21 -4.84
C SER A 26 8.68 19.22 -6.13
N LYS A 27 7.78 18.25 -6.34
CA LYS A 27 6.94 18.11 -7.54
C LYS A 27 5.55 17.59 -7.18
N PRO A 28 4.49 18.04 -7.87
CA PRO A 28 3.15 17.48 -7.69
C PRO A 28 3.12 16.01 -8.10
N SER A 29 2.25 15.23 -7.45
CA SER A 29 1.94 13.86 -7.83
C SER A 29 1.08 13.78 -9.10
N LEU A 30 0.89 12.58 -9.65
CA LEU A 30 0.00 12.36 -10.80
C LEU A 30 -1.47 12.74 -10.52
N LEU A 31 -1.87 12.89 -9.23
CA LEU A 31 -3.19 13.41 -8.86
C LEU A 31 -3.28 14.95 -8.91
N GLY A 32 -2.16 15.64 -9.12
CA GLY A 32 -2.13 17.10 -9.18
C GLY A 32 -1.95 17.80 -7.84
N TYR A 33 -1.73 17.07 -6.73
CA TYR A 33 -1.35 17.64 -5.43
C TYR A 33 0.01 17.13 -4.95
N TYR A 34 0.62 17.82 -3.99
CA TYR A 34 1.89 17.40 -3.38
C TYR A 34 1.66 16.26 -2.40
N ALA A 35 1.97 15.03 -2.84
CA ALA A 35 1.87 13.83 -2.03
C ALA A 35 3.26 13.38 -1.58
N HIS A 36 3.31 12.54 -0.54
CA HIS A 36 4.55 11.91 -0.08
C HIS A 36 5.25 11.08 -1.18
N CYS A 37 4.49 10.61 -2.16
CA CYS A 37 5.02 9.95 -3.35
C CYS A 37 4.45 10.62 -4.61
N SER A 38 5.32 11.16 -5.47
CA SER A 38 4.90 11.76 -6.75
C SER A 38 4.25 10.75 -7.71
N PHE A 39 4.46 9.45 -7.47
CA PHE A 39 3.88 8.34 -8.23
C PHE A 39 2.50 7.90 -7.71
N THR A 40 1.92 8.58 -6.73
CA THR A 40 0.51 8.36 -6.37
C THR A 40 -0.40 8.72 -7.53
N PRO A 41 -1.39 7.87 -7.86
CA PRO A 41 -1.95 6.78 -7.05
C PRO A 41 -1.39 5.39 -7.39
N ILE A 42 -0.49 5.29 -8.40
CA ILE A 42 -0.01 4.00 -8.92
C ILE A 42 0.68 3.19 -7.82
N SER A 43 1.49 3.85 -6.99
CA SER A 43 2.17 3.21 -5.85
C SER A 43 1.20 2.67 -4.78
N THR A 44 0.09 3.37 -4.52
CA THR A 44 -0.99 2.92 -3.62
C THR A 44 -1.64 1.64 -4.14
N VAL A 45 -2.00 1.62 -5.43
CA VAL A 45 -2.62 0.45 -6.07
C VAL A 45 -1.70 -0.76 -6.01
N ILE A 46 -0.40 -0.58 -6.29
CA ILE A 46 0.59 -1.67 -6.19
C ILE A 46 0.68 -2.20 -4.75
N CYS A 47 0.73 -1.32 -3.74
CA CYS A 47 0.78 -1.74 -2.34
C CYS A 47 -0.44 -2.57 -1.95
N TRP A 48 -1.64 -2.17 -2.39
CA TRP A 48 -2.87 -2.90 -2.08
C TRP A 48 -3.00 -4.21 -2.85
N ILE A 49 -2.50 -4.29 -4.10
CA ILE A 49 -2.40 -5.56 -4.85
C ILE A 49 -1.48 -6.53 -4.09
N ILE A 50 -0.31 -6.08 -3.65
CA ILE A 50 0.62 -6.91 -2.88
C ILE A 50 -0.03 -7.38 -1.57
N ALA A 51 -0.71 -6.48 -0.84
CA ALA A 51 -1.46 -6.83 0.36
C ALA A 51 -2.53 -7.90 0.07
N GLY A 52 -3.29 -7.76 -1.01
CA GLY A 52 -4.29 -8.74 -1.45
C GLY A 52 -3.67 -10.10 -1.79
N ILE A 53 -2.52 -10.12 -2.47
CA ILE A 53 -1.78 -11.36 -2.79
C ILE A 53 -1.30 -12.04 -1.49
N ILE A 54 -0.74 -11.30 -0.55
CA ILE A 54 -0.30 -11.83 0.76
C ILE A 54 -1.48 -12.43 1.52
N TYR A 55 -2.62 -11.73 1.55
CA TYR A 55 -3.85 -12.22 2.17
C TYR A 55 -4.35 -13.51 1.48
N TRP A 56 -4.36 -13.54 0.15
CA TRP A 56 -4.80 -14.71 -0.62
C TRP A 56 -3.91 -15.94 -0.39
N ILE A 57 -2.58 -15.76 -0.38
CA ILE A 57 -1.64 -16.84 -0.09
C ILE A 57 -1.82 -17.34 1.34
N GLY A 58 -1.95 -16.42 2.30
CA GLY A 58 -2.19 -16.76 3.69
C GLY A 58 -3.49 -17.54 3.90
N SER A 59 -4.56 -17.16 3.19
CA SER A 59 -5.88 -17.79 3.34
C SER A 59 -5.92 -19.19 2.72
N ARG A 60 -5.22 -19.40 1.61
CA ARG A 60 -5.05 -20.73 1.01
C ARG A 60 -4.19 -21.67 1.84
N ARG A 61 -3.22 -21.15 2.59
CA ARG A 61 -2.28 -21.97 3.39
C ARG A 61 -2.76 -22.25 4.81
N GLY A 62 -3.92 -21.68 5.18
CA GLY A 62 -4.60 -21.91 6.45
C GLY A 62 -5.93 -22.67 6.33
N ARG A 63 -6.28 -23.14 5.13
CA ARG A 63 -7.24 -24.22 4.90
C ARG A 63 -6.46 -25.52 4.75
#